data_AF-C7J0Y6-F1
#
_entry.id   AF-C7J0Y6-F1
#
_cell.length_a   1.000
_cell.length_b   1.000
_cell.length_c   1.000
_cell.angle_alpha   90.00
_cell.angle_beta   90.00
_cell.angle_gamma   90.00
#
_symmetry.space_group_name_H-M   'P 1'
#
loop_
_entity.id
_entity.type
_entity.pdbx_description
1 polymer ?
#
loop_
_entity_poly.entity_id
_entity_poly.type
_entity_poly.pdbx_seq_one_letter_code
_entity_poly.pdbx_strand_id
1 'polypeptide(L)'
;MELQTEDIDVDTATPPPPPPPTVVVPPSDLHRHLGGLLATGEGADVTFEVSGKTFAAHRLVLAARSPVFRAELFGPSKELGATTGGAVDHTAIRIDDMEARDFEALLRYMYTDSLPEPETTKGGGDAAAMLPDLVAAASRYKMERLRLVCEHKLCEYVNGRTVVSMLAFAREHHCDGLKEKCLRFLDDPVKVREIVKAR
;
A
#
# COMPACT_ATOMS: atom_id res chain seq x y z
N MET A 1 -53.52 -41.71 38.72
CA MET A 1 -52.48 -41.20 39.62
C MET A 1 -51.31 -40.85 38.71
N GLU A 2 -51.32 -39.61 38.22
CA GLU A 2 -50.37 -39.10 37.23
C GLU A 2 -49.05 -38.75 37.93
N LEU A 3 -47.95 -39.31 37.44
CA LEU A 3 -46.61 -38.92 37.86
C LEU A 3 -46.11 -37.91 36.83
N GLN A 4 -46.11 -36.63 37.22
CA GLN A 4 -45.49 -35.55 36.46
C GLN A 4 -43.97 -35.72 36.53
N THR A 5 -43.34 -35.92 35.38
CA THR A 5 -41.90 -35.70 35.20
C THR A 5 -41.71 -34.22 34.86
N GLU A 6 -41.18 -33.44 35.80
CA GLU A 6 -40.71 -32.08 35.52
C GLU A 6 -39.39 -32.15 34.75
N ASP A 7 -39.38 -31.61 33.54
CA ASP A 7 -38.18 -31.35 32.75
C ASP A 7 -37.32 -30.31 33.49
N ILE A 8 -36.12 -30.73 33.91
CA ILE A 8 -35.12 -29.82 34.47
C ILE A 8 -34.45 -29.09 33.29
N ASP A 9 -34.85 -27.84 33.09
CA ASP A 9 -34.21 -26.89 32.19
C ASP A 9 -32.77 -26.67 32.66
N VAL A 10 -31.80 -27.29 31.97
CA VAL A 10 -30.38 -27.01 32.15
C VAL A 10 -30.12 -25.66 31.52
N ASP A 11 -30.29 -24.63 32.35
CA ASP A 11 -29.89 -23.25 32.09
C ASP A 11 -28.47 -23.24 31.52
N THR A 12 -28.37 -23.01 30.21
CA THR A 12 -27.12 -22.81 29.48
C THR A 12 -26.55 -21.44 29.86
N ALA A 13 -26.07 -21.33 31.10
CA ALA A 13 -25.40 -20.14 31.59
C ALA A 13 -24.12 -19.90 30.80
N THR A 14 -24.08 -18.80 30.05
CA THR A 14 -22.92 -18.37 29.27
C THR A 14 -21.79 -18.00 30.24
N PRO A 15 -20.55 -18.47 30.03
CA PRO A 15 -19.45 -18.21 30.94
C PRO A 15 -19.14 -16.70 31.01
N PRO A 16 -18.71 -16.19 32.19
CA PRO A 16 -18.42 -14.78 32.38
C PRO A 16 -17.26 -14.31 31.49
N PRO A 17 -17.27 -13.03 31.06
CA PRO A 17 -16.23 -12.49 30.19
C PRO A 17 -14.87 -12.51 30.89
N PRO A 18 -13.78 -12.71 30.12
CA PRO A 18 -12.44 -12.72 30.68
C PRO A 18 -12.10 -11.35 31.31
N PRO A 19 -11.31 -11.34 32.40
CA PRO A 19 -10.88 -10.10 33.04
C PRO A 19 -10.03 -9.25 32.08
N PRO A 20 -10.08 -7.91 32.19
CA PRO A 20 -9.27 -7.04 31.35
C PRO A 20 -7.77 -7.29 31.59
N PRO A 21 -6.94 -7.09 30.55
CA PRO A 21 -5.50 -7.29 30.66
C PRO A 21 -4.90 -6.33 31.70
N THR A 22 -4.02 -6.85 32.56
CA THR A 22 -3.34 -6.11 33.63
C THR A 22 -2.26 -5.15 33.13
N VAL A 23 -1.83 -5.30 31.86
CA VAL A 23 -0.81 -4.46 31.23
C VAL A 23 -1.34 -4.02 29.86
N VAL A 24 -1.32 -2.70 29.62
CA VAL A 24 -1.67 -2.11 28.33
C VAL A 24 -0.39 -1.92 27.52
N VAL A 25 -0.28 -2.61 26.39
CA VAL A 25 0.84 -2.46 25.46
C VAL A 25 0.48 -1.39 24.43
N PRO A 26 1.30 -0.34 24.24
CA PRO A 26 1.04 0.66 23.22
C PRO A 26 1.21 0.07 21.80
N PRO A 27 0.54 0.63 20.79
CA PRO A 27 0.76 0.24 19.39
C PRO A 27 2.21 0.44 18.95
N SER A 28 2.66 -0.34 17.96
CA SER A 28 4.00 -0.19 17.37
C SER A 28 4.20 1.17 16.72
N ASP A 29 5.32 1.82 17.01
CA ASP A 29 5.72 3.14 16.48
C ASP A 29 6.92 3.07 15.51
N LEU A 30 7.38 1.86 15.14
CA LEU A 30 8.52 1.67 14.23
C LEU A 30 8.36 2.43 12.91
N HIS A 31 7.14 2.45 12.35
CA HIS A 31 6.81 3.19 11.14
C HIS A 31 7.10 4.70 11.27
N ARG A 32 6.92 5.28 12.47
CA ARG A 32 7.21 6.69 12.75
C ARG A 32 8.71 6.94 12.80
N HIS A 33 9.46 6.04 13.43
CA HIS A 33 10.93 6.13 13.51
C HIS A 33 11.57 6.03 12.12
N LEU A 34 11.15 5.05 11.31
CA LEU A 34 11.62 4.92 9.92
C LEU A 34 11.17 6.10 9.06
N GLY A 35 9.92 6.56 9.22
CA GLY A 35 9.45 7.78 8.55
C GLY A 35 10.28 9.02 8.91
N GLY A 36 10.74 9.12 10.16
CA GLY A 36 11.65 10.16 10.63
C GLY A 36 13.02 10.12 9.95
N LEU A 37 13.58 8.93 9.72
CA LEU A 37 14.83 8.77 8.95
C LEU A 37 14.67 9.29 7.51
N LEU A 38 13.55 8.94 6.85
CA LEU A 38 13.26 9.46 5.51
C LEU A 38 13.10 10.98 5.50
N ALA A 39 12.42 11.55 6.49
CA ALA A 39 12.14 12.99 6.55
C ALA A 39 13.39 13.83 6.86
N THR A 40 14.29 13.32 7.69
CA THR A 40 15.54 14.01 8.06
C THR A 40 16.67 13.79 7.06
N GLY A 41 16.65 12.65 6.35
CA GLY A 41 17.74 12.22 5.47
C GLY A 41 19.02 11.82 6.23
N GLU A 42 18.95 11.67 7.55
CA GLU A 42 20.11 11.31 8.37
C GLU A 42 20.62 9.91 8.00
N GLY A 43 21.86 9.83 7.53
CA GLY A 43 22.48 8.56 7.11
C GLY A 43 22.10 8.09 5.70
N ALA A 44 21.44 8.93 4.90
CA ALA A 44 21.11 8.60 3.51
C ALA A 44 22.38 8.36 2.68
N ASP A 45 22.40 7.23 1.96
CA ASP A 45 23.55 6.72 1.19
C ASP A 45 23.22 6.54 -0.31
N VAL A 46 22.05 7.01 -0.74
CA VAL A 46 21.62 7.05 -2.14
C VAL A 46 20.72 8.25 -2.39
N THR A 47 20.79 8.81 -3.60
CA THR A 47 19.91 9.88 -4.06
C THR A 47 19.21 9.46 -5.35
N PHE A 48 17.90 9.73 -5.45
CA PHE A 48 17.14 9.54 -6.67
C PHE A 48 16.79 10.88 -7.30
N GLU A 49 16.86 10.97 -8.62
CA GLU A 49 16.35 12.11 -9.38
C GLU A 49 15.12 11.65 -10.16
N VAL A 50 13.96 12.27 -9.87
CA VAL A 50 12.66 11.89 -10.42
C VAL A 50 11.90 13.17 -10.81
N SER A 51 11.55 13.30 -12.08
CA SER A 51 10.90 14.51 -12.64
C SER A 51 11.58 15.84 -12.22
N GLY A 52 12.91 15.86 -12.17
CA GLY A 52 13.71 17.03 -11.77
C GLY A 52 13.72 17.33 -10.26
N LYS A 53 13.13 16.46 -9.43
CA LYS A 53 13.24 16.52 -7.96
C LYS A 53 14.22 15.47 -7.45
N THR A 54 14.94 15.80 -6.38
CA THR A 54 15.89 14.90 -5.72
C THR A 54 15.33 14.32 -4.42
N PHE A 55 15.57 13.03 -4.20
CA PHE A 55 15.11 12.28 -3.04
C PHE A 55 16.27 11.51 -2.41
N ALA A 56 16.68 11.88 -1.20
CA ALA A 56 17.66 11.13 -0.43
C ALA A 56 16.99 9.92 0.26
N ALA A 57 17.66 8.77 0.25
CA ALA A 57 17.14 7.53 0.84
C ALA A 57 18.26 6.60 1.32
N HIS A 58 17.86 5.43 1.86
CA HIS A 58 18.74 4.45 2.47
C HIS A 58 18.68 3.13 1.71
N ARG A 59 19.80 2.72 1.12
CA ARG A 59 19.89 1.53 0.24
C ARG A 59 19.38 0.27 0.92
N LEU A 60 19.71 0.06 2.19
CA LEU A 60 19.30 -1.11 2.95
C LEU A 60 17.78 -1.17 3.18
N VAL A 61 17.15 -0.02 3.45
CA VAL A 61 15.69 0.03 3.62
C VAL A 61 15.01 -0.31 2.30
N LEU A 62 15.44 0.31 1.19
CA LEU A 62 14.85 0.05 -0.13
C LEU A 62 15.05 -1.41 -0.57
N ALA A 63 16.26 -1.94 -0.39
CA ALA A 63 16.57 -3.33 -0.74
C ALA A 63 15.83 -4.37 0.12
N ALA A 64 15.51 -4.04 1.37
CA ALA A 64 14.69 -4.91 2.21
C ALA A 64 13.22 -4.93 1.78
N ARG A 65 12.72 -3.81 1.21
CA ARG A 65 11.32 -3.62 0.85
C ARG A 65 10.99 -3.98 -0.60
N SER A 66 12.00 -4.00 -1.47
CA SER A 66 11.84 -4.33 -2.88
C SER A 66 13.02 -5.17 -3.40
N PRO A 67 12.78 -6.37 -3.96
CA PRO A 67 13.82 -7.17 -4.58
C PRO A 67 14.38 -6.50 -5.85
N VAL A 68 13.62 -5.61 -6.49
CA VAL A 68 14.09 -4.84 -7.65
C VAL A 68 15.11 -3.80 -7.20
N PHE A 69 14.79 -3.01 -6.17
CA PHE A 69 15.79 -2.10 -5.58
C PHE A 69 16.99 -2.87 -5.01
N ARG A 70 16.79 -4.05 -4.43
CA ARG A 70 17.91 -4.89 -3.99
C ARG A 70 18.85 -5.23 -5.14
N ALA A 71 18.31 -5.72 -6.25
CA ALA A 71 19.11 -6.06 -7.44
C ALA A 71 19.75 -4.82 -8.06
N GLU A 72 19.05 -3.68 -8.09
CA GLU A 72 19.57 -2.45 -8.67
C GLU A 72 20.66 -1.79 -7.82
N LEU A 73 20.58 -1.91 -6.49
CA LEU A 73 21.50 -1.27 -5.56
C LEU A 73 22.68 -2.16 -5.17
N PHE A 74 22.49 -3.49 -5.14
CA PHE A 74 23.49 -4.46 -4.68
C PHE A 74 23.74 -5.58 -5.70
N GLY A 75 23.26 -5.43 -6.94
CA GLY A 75 23.50 -6.40 -7.99
C GLY A 75 24.91 -6.32 -8.57
N PRO A 76 25.37 -7.40 -9.25
CA PRO A 76 26.75 -7.53 -9.74
C PRO A 76 27.19 -6.39 -10.69
N SER A 77 26.24 -5.75 -11.36
CA SER A 77 26.50 -4.69 -12.34
C SER A 77 26.97 -3.36 -11.74
N LYS A 78 26.84 -3.13 -10.42
CA LYS A 78 27.33 -1.90 -9.75
C LYS A 78 28.60 -2.11 -8.91
N GLU A 79 29.01 -3.35 -8.67
CA GLU A 79 30.26 -3.64 -7.95
C GLU A 79 31.51 -3.33 -8.80
N LEU A 80 31.40 -3.30 -10.14
CA LEU A 80 32.54 -3.02 -11.02
C LEU A 80 32.96 -1.53 -11.04
N GLY A 81 32.12 -0.61 -10.52
CA GLY A 81 32.45 0.82 -10.38
C GLY A 81 33.05 1.20 -9.02
N ALA A 82 33.03 0.31 -8.03
CA ALA A 82 33.49 0.58 -6.67
C ALA A 82 34.99 0.29 -6.44
N THR A 83 35.75 0.00 -7.50
CA THR A 83 37.17 -0.41 -7.41
C THR A 83 38.16 0.64 -7.89
N THR A 84 37.94 1.93 -7.61
CA THR A 84 39.05 2.91 -7.60
C THR A 84 38.81 4.04 -6.60
N GLY A 85 39.35 3.87 -5.39
CA GLY A 85 39.81 4.98 -4.54
C GLY A 85 38.76 5.92 -3.92
N GLY A 86 38.45 5.69 -2.64
CA GLY A 86 38.44 6.76 -1.63
C GLY A 86 37.33 7.81 -1.61
N ALA A 87 36.33 7.77 -2.48
CA ALA A 87 35.15 8.63 -2.38
C ALA A 87 33.87 7.79 -2.24
N VAL A 88 33.05 8.10 -1.24
CA VAL A 88 31.67 7.65 -1.16
C VAL A 88 30.96 8.32 -2.32
N ASP A 89 30.95 7.66 -3.48
CA ASP A 89 30.31 8.22 -4.66
C ASP A 89 28.80 8.18 -4.40
N HIS A 90 28.23 9.34 -4.10
CA HIS A 90 26.79 9.54 -3.93
C HIS A 90 26.13 9.14 -5.26
N THR A 91 25.72 7.88 -5.34
CA THR A 91 25.15 7.31 -6.55
C THR A 91 23.79 7.95 -6.77
N ALA A 92 23.72 8.91 -7.70
CA ALA A 92 22.46 9.47 -8.16
C ALA A 92 21.81 8.49 -9.15
N ILE A 93 20.61 8.00 -8.82
CA ILE A 93 19.83 7.09 -9.65
C ILE A 93 18.68 7.86 -10.29
N ARG A 94 18.59 7.85 -11.62
CA ARG A 94 17.49 8.50 -12.34
C ARG A 94 16.30 7.56 -12.51
N ILE A 95 15.11 8.08 -12.28
CA ILE A 95 13.83 7.39 -12.56
C ILE A 95 13.02 8.30 -13.48
N ASP A 96 12.92 7.89 -14.75
CA ASP A 96 12.31 8.70 -15.81
C ASP A 96 10.83 8.39 -16.04
N ASP A 97 10.35 7.22 -15.62
CA ASP A 97 9.01 6.70 -15.87
C ASP A 97 8.11 6.73 -14.63
N MET A 98 8.30 7.75 -13.79
CA MET A 98 7.46 8.00 -12.62
C MET A 98 7.39 9.49 -12.31
N GLU A 99 6.22 9.97 -11.95
CA GLU A 99 6.07 11.33 -11.43
C GLU A 99 6.63 11.42 -10.01
N ALA A 100 7.23 12.57 -9.69
CA ALA A 100 7.84 12.78 -8.38
C ALA A 100 6.85 12.60 -7.20
N ARG A 101 5.56 12.88 -7.40
CA ARG A 101 4.51 12.68 -6.38
C ARG A 101 4.31 11.20 -6.05
N ASP A 102 4.34 10.34 -7.07
CA ASP A 102 4.06 8.92 -6.94
C ASP A 102 5.29 8.21 -6.37
N PHE A 103 6.48 8.69 -6.75
CA PHE A 103 7.73 8.24 -6.13
C PHE A 103 7.82 8.65 -4.65
N GLU A 104 7.40 9.86 -4.28
CA GLU A 104 7.33 10.26 -2.87
C GLU A 104 6.39 9.36 -2.06
N ALA A 105 5.21 9.05 -2.61
CA ALA A 105 4.26 8.16 -1.97
C ALA A 105 4.81 6.71 -1.86
N LEU A 106 5.49 6.22 -2.89
CA LEU A 106 6.17 4.92 -2.88
C LEU A 106 7.26 4.88 -1.81
N LEU A 107 8.14 5.88 -1.74
CA LEU A 107 9.18 5.97 -0.71
C LEU A 107 8.55 6.02 0.68
N ARG A 108 7.57 6.89 0.92
CA ARG A 108 6.86 6.95 2.20
C ARG A 108 6.32 5.58 2.60
N TYR A 109 5.72 4.84 1.68
CA TYR A 109 5.24 3.48 1.95
C TYR A 109 6.37 2.49 2.26
N MET A 110 7.54 2.61 1.64
CA MET A 110 8.67 1.74 1.97
C MET A 110 9.13 1.88 3.42
N TYR A 111 9.09 3.08 3.98
CA TYR A 111 9.51 3.34 5.36
C TYR A 111 8.40 3.16 6.38
N THR A 112 7.17 3.57 6.04
CA THR A 112 6.06 3.68 6.99
C THR A 112 4.96 2.66 6.77
N ASP A 113 5.00 1.96 5.63
CA ASP A 113 4.07 0.88 5.31
C ASP A 113 2.60 1.34 5.30
N SER A 114 2.43 2.64 5.06
CA SER A 114 1.19 3.40 5.08
C SER A 114 1.07 4.23 3.81
N LEU A 115 -0.12 4.24 3.20
CA LEU A 115 -0.42 5.09 2.05
C LEU A 115 -0.66 6.54 2.49
N PRO A 116 -0.38 7.54 1.63
CA PRO A 116 -0.75 8.92 1.91
C PRO A 116 -2.25 9.03 2.19
N GLU A 117 -2.60 9.80 3.22
CA GLU A 117 -3.99 10.10 3.53
C GLU A 117 -4.55 11.14 2.54
N PRO A 118 -5.81 11.00 2.11
CA PRO A 118 -6.44 11.92 1.16
C PRO A 118 -6.42 13.39 1.57
N GLU A 119 -6.40 13.68 2.87
CA GLU A 119 -6.46 15.03 3.43
C GLU A 119 -5.08 15.70 3.63
N THR A 120 -3.98 14.95 3.51
CA THR A 120 -2.63 15.44 3.88
C THR A 120 -1.83 15.99 2.71
N THR A 121 -2.31 15.82 1.48
CA THR A 121 -1.67 16.43 0.31
C THR A 121 -2.06 17.92 0.26
N LYS A 122 -1.06 18.80 0.36
CA LYS A 122 -1.21 20.24 0.09
C LYS A 122 -1.60 20.41 -1.38
N GLY A 123 -2.88 20.23 -1.68
CA GLY A 123 -3.40 20.05 -3.04
C GLY A 123 -4.84 19.55 -3.15
N GLY A 124 -5.53 19.18 -2.05
CA GLY A 124 -7.01 19.10 -1.97
C GLY A 124 -7.72 18.10 -2.90
N GLY A 125 -6.98 17.29 -3.65
CA GLY A 125 -7.43 16.22 -4.52
C GLY A 125 -6.15 15.63 -5.11
N ASP A 126 -5.90 14.33 -5.16
CA ASP A 126 -6.79 13.23 -5.36
C ASP A 126 -5.98 11.98 -4.97
N ALA A 127 -6.02 11.59 -3.68
CA ALA A 127 -5.29 10.40 -3.26
C ALA A 127 -5.83 9.13 -3.94
N ALA A 128 -7.05 9.17 -4.49
CA ALA A 128 -7.59 8.10 -5.31
C ALA A 128 -6.95 8.05 -6.70
N ALA A 129 -6.66 9.18 -7.34
CA ALA A 129 -5.96 9.23 -8.63
C ALA A 129 -4.50 8.79 -8.57
N MET A 130 -3.85 8.84 -7.40
CA MET A 130 -2.51 8.27 -7.25
C MET A 130 -2.52 6.74 -7.10
N LEU A 131 -3.66 6.12 -6.74
CA LEU A 131 -3.72 4.68 -6.52
C LEU A 131 -3.38 3.86 -7.78
N PRO A 132 -3.89 4.19 -8.99
CA PRO A 132 -3.49 3.52 -10.23
C PRO A 132 -1.98 3.54 -10.47
N ASP A 133 -1.36 4.71 -10.35
CA ASP A 133 0.07 4.90 -10.55
C ASP A 133 0.88 4.10 -9.50
N LEU A 134 0.40 4.10 -8.25
CA LEU A 134 1.00 3.30 -7.17
C LEU A 134 0.85 1.79 -7.38
N VAL A 135 -0.25 1.30 -7.97
CA VAL A 135 -0.38 -0.12 -8.35
C VAL A 135 0.65 -0.50 -9.41
N ALA A 136 0.83 0.34 -10.43
CA ALA A 136 1.84 0.14 -11.46
C ALA A 136 3.26 0.14 -10.87
N ALA A 137 3.57 1.12 -10.01
CA ALA A 137 4.83 1.20 -9.29
C ALA A 137 5.07 -0.04 -8.39
N ALA A 138 4.07 -0.45 -7.61
CA ALA A 138 4.16 -1.62 -6.75
C ALA A 138 4.44 -2.90 -7.54
N SER A 139 3.80 -3.07 -8.69
CA SER A 139 4.03 -4.20 -9.58
C SER A 139 5.46 -4.18 -10.14
N ARG A 140 5.92 -3.01 -10.61
CA ARG A 140 7.28 -2.81 -11.13
C ARG A 140 8.35 -3.13 -10.09
N TYR A 141 8.20 -2.62 -8.87
CA TYR A 141 9.15 -2.84 -7.78
C TYR A 141 8.90 -4.11 -6.97
N LYS A 142 7.96 -4.98 -7.42
CA LYS A 142 7.60 -6.25 -6.79
C LYS A 142 7.22 -6.12 -5.31
N MET A 143 6.42 -5.10 -4.99
CA MET A 143 5.93 -4.80 -3.65
C MET A 143 4.50 -5.28 -3.48
N GLU A 144 4.33 -6.58 -3.29
CA GLU A 144 3.01 -7.23 -3.33
C GLU A 144 2.01 -6.64 -2.35
N ARG A 145 2.44 -6.36 -1.11
CA ARG A 145 1.54 -5.79 -0.11
C ARG A 145 1.06 -4.39 -0.48
N LEU A 146 1.92 -3.55 -1.05
CA LEU A 146 1.52 -2.21 -1.52
C LEU A 146 0.44 -2.34 -2.60
N ARG A 147 0.65 -3.27 -3.55
CA ARG A 147 -0.30 -3.55 -4.63
C ARG A 147 -1.67 -3.91 -4.06
N LEU A 148 -1.73 -4.86 -3.13
CA LEU A 148 -2.98 -5.30 -2.49
C LEU A 148 -3.66 -4.19 -1.67
N VAL A 149 -2.89 -3.35 -0.97
CA VAL A 149 -3.44 -2.22 -0.21
C VAL A 149 -4.03 -1.17 -1.15
N CYS A 150 -3.35 -0.83 -2.25
CA CYS A 150 -3.89 0.07 -3.26
C CYS A 150 -5.14 -0.51 -3.93
N GLU A 151 -5.12 -1.81 -4.24
CA GLU A 151 -6.27 -2.53 -4.80
C GLU A 151 -7.48 -2.51 -3.87
N HIS A 152 -7.28 -2.74 -2.58
CA HIS A 152 -8.33 -2.63 -1.57
C HIS A 152 -8.92 -1.22 -1.53
N LYS A 153 -8.07 -0.18 -1.58
CA LYS A 153 -8.57 1.20 -1.62
C LYS A 153 -9.34 1.49 -2.92
N LEU A 154 -8.83 1.04 -4.08
CA LEU A 154 -9.53 1.20 -5.36
C LEU A 154 -10.91 0.55 -5.34
N CYS A 155 -11.06 -0.57 -4.64
CA CYS A 155 -12.35 -1.22 -4.45
C CYS A 155 -13.37 -0.28 -3.79
N GLU A 156 -12.98 0.58 -2.85
CA GLU A 156 -13.88 1.53 -2.17
C GLU A 156 -14.44 2.59 -3.13
N TYR A 157 -13.76 2.87 -4.24
CA TYR A 157 -14.17 3.85 -5.24
C TYR A 157 -15.02 3.27 -6.39
N VAL A 158 -15.32 1.97 -6.39
CA VAL A 158 -16.17 1.34 -7.42
C VAL A 158 -17.61 1.82 -7.29
N ASN A 159 -18.11 2.50 -8.31
CA ASN A 159 -19.48 2.98 -8.41
C ASN A 159 -19.94 3.02 -9.89
N GLY A 160 -21.19 3.42 -10.15
CA GLY A 160 -21.76 3.43 -11.50
C GLY A 160 -20.97 4.26 -12.54
N ARG A 161 -20.21 5.27 -12.11
CA ARG A 161 -19.35 6.08 -13.01
C ARG A 161 -18.00 5.45 -13.27
N THR A 162 -17.44 4.74 -12.30
CA THR A 162 -16.04 4.27 -12.30
C THR A 162 -15.90 2.78 -12.63
N VAL A 163 -16.96 1.98 -12.47
CA VAL A 163 -16.87 0.52 -12.57
C VAL A 163 -16.30 0.02 -13.90
N VAL A 164 -16.62 0.67 -15.02
CA VAL A 164 -16.14 0.26 -16.35
C VAL A 164 -14.64 0.53 -16.50
N SER A 165 -14.18 1.73 -16.13
CA SER A 165 -12.76 2.08 -16.21
C SER A 165 -11.93 1.28 -15.20
N MET A 166 -12.44 1.06 -13.98
CA MET A 166 -11.79 0.24 -12.96
C MET A 166 -11.70 -1.23 -13.36
N LEU A 167 -12.70 -1.78 -14.05
CA LEU A 167 -12.63 -3.15 -14.57
C LEU A 167 -11.56 -3.29 -15.66
N ALA A 168 -11.45 -2.32 -16.56
CA ALA A 168 -10.40 -2.30 -17.58
C ALA A 168 -9.02 -2.25 -16.91
N PHE A 169 -8.83 -1.31 -15.99
CA PHE A 169 -7.61 -1.17 -15.19
C PHE A 169 -7.25 -2.46 -14.43
N ALA A 170 -8.21 -3.08 -13.75
CA ALA A 170 -7.97 -4.29 -12.97
C ALA A 170 -7.49 -5.46 -13.82
N ARG A 171 -7.95 -5.56 -15.08
CA ARG A 171 -7.49 -6.59 -16.02
C ARG A 171 -6.08 -6.33 -16.53
N GLU A 172 -5.76 -5.08 -16.82
CA GLU A 172 -4.43 -4.65 -17.29
C GLU A 172 -3.35 -4.85 -16.23
N HIS A 173 -3.67 -4.54 -14.96
CA HIS A 173 -2.71 -4.60 -13.85
C HIS A 173 -2.82 -5.87 -13.00
N HIS A 174 -3.59 -6.87 -13.43
CA HIS A 174 -3.79 -8.14 -12.72
C HIS A 174 -4.23 -7.96 -11.24
N CYS A 175 -5.20 -7.06 -11.01
CA CYS A 175 -5.83 -6.81 -9.72
C CYS A 175 -7.10 -7.65 -9.59
N ASP A 176 -6.98 -8.88 -9.09
CA ASP A 176 -8.06 -9.87 -9.12
C ASP A 176 -9.24 -9.54 -8.19
N GLY A 177 -8.98 -9.00 -7.00
CA GLY A 177 -10.02 -8.56 -6.07
C GLY A 177 -10.81 -7.36 -6.58
N LEU A 178 -10.14 -6.38 -7.20
CA LEU A 178 -10.82 -5.24 -7.85
C LEU A 178 -11.64 -5.72 -9.05
N LYS A 179 -11.08 -6.61 -9.87
CA LYS A 179 -11.80 -7.23 -10.99
C LYS A 179 -13.06 -7.95 -10.50
N GLU A 180 -12.95 -8.76 -9.47
CA GLU A 180 -14.08 -9.49 -8.90
C GLU A 180 -15.15 -8.53 -8.35
N LYS A 181 -14.75 -7.48 -7.63
CA LYS A 181 -15.69 -6.47 -7.13
C LYS A 181 -16.43 -5.75 -8.26
N CYS A 182 -15.73 -5.38 -9.33
CA CYS A 182 -16.34 -4.78 -10.51
C CYS A 182 -17.33 -5.73 -11.20
N LEU A 183 -16.99 -7.02 -11.36
CA LEU A 183 -17.91 -8.01 -11.94
C LEU A 183 -19.17 -8.17 -11.08
N ARG A 184 -19.03 -8.30 -9.76
CA ARG A 184 -20.18 -8.36 -8.84
C ARG A 184 -21.04 -7.09 -8.89
N PHE A 185 -20.46 -5.93 -9.17
CA PHE A 185 -21.21 -4.69 -9.38
C PHE A 185 -22.02 -4.73 -10.68
N LEU A 186 -21.46 -5.29 -11.74
CA LEU A 186 -22.11 -5.42 -13.05
C LEU A 186 -23.15 -6.54 -13.12
N ASP A 187 -23.06 -7.54 -12.24
CA ASP A 187 -24.06 -8.61 -12.13
C ASP A 187 -25.32 -8.17 -11.38
N ASP A 188 -25.29 -7.04 -10.68
CA ASP A 188 -26.42 -6.50 -9.92
C ASP A 188 -27.27 -5.57 -10.81
N PRO A 189 -28.52 -5.96 -11.18
CA PRO A 189 -29.36 -5.20 -12.09
C PRO A 189 -29.79 -3.83 -11.52
N VAL A 190 -29.76 -3.64 -10.20
CA VAL A 190 -30.03 -2.34 -9.57
C VAL A 190 -28.86 -1.39 -9.81
N LYS A 191 -27.63 -1.88 -9.60
CA LYS A 191 -26.40 -1.12 -9.79
C LYS A 191 -26.09 -0.83 -11.26
N VAL A 192 -26.41 -1.75 -12.17
CA VAL A 192 -26.27 -1.51 -13.61
C VAL A 192 -27.14 -0.34 -14.07
N ARG A 193 -28.33 -0.14 -13.47
CA ARG A 193 -29.16 1.04 -13.78
C ARG A 193 -28.51 2.36 -13.36
N GLU A 194 -27.63 2.35 -12.36
CA GLU A 194 -26.86 3.53 -11.97
C GLU A 194 -25.88 3.95 -13.08
N ILE A 195 -25.28 2.98 -13.78
CA ILE A 195 -24.38 3.23 -14.92
C ILE A 195 -25.12 3.97 -16.04
N VAL A 196 -26.34 3.53 -16.37
CA VAL A 196 -27.16 4.15 -17.42
C VAL A 196 -27.60 5.57 -17.03
N LYS A 197 -27.86 5.83 -15.75
CA LYS A 197 -28.23 7.15 -15.22
C LYS A 197 -27.05 8.11 -15.05
N ALA A 198 -25.83 7.57 -15.01
CA ALA A 198 -24.62 8.35 -14.79
C ALA A 198 -23.98 8.87 -16.09
N ARG A 199 -24.52 8.50 -17.25
CA ARG A 199 -24.23 9.09 -18.57
C ARG A 199 -25.12 10.30 -18.84
#